data_AF-A0A1G4G675-F1
#
_entry.id   AF-A0A1G4G675-F1
#
_cell.length_a   1.000
_cell.length_b   1.000
_cell.length_c   1.000
_cell.angle_alpha   90.00
_cell.angle_beta   90.00
_cell.angle_gamma   90.00
#
_symmetry.space_group_name_H-M   'P 1'
#
loop_
_entity.id
_entity.type
_entity.pdbx_description
1 polymer ?
#
loop_
_entity_poly.entity_id
_entity_poly.type
_entity_poly.pdbx_seq_one_letter_code
_entity_poly.pdbx_strand_id
1 'polypeptide(L)' 'MSNHKVIATIDVSRPAGRKIVKELQNKRVVKLKYPLPEETSGEWHDWEEVYEKGVDKLSELCDTDLRELAAKHNIN' A
#
# COMPACT_ATOMS: atom_id res chain seq x y z
N MET A 1 27.55 15.74 -21.46
CA MET A 1 27.43 14.28 -21.24
C MET A 1 25.96 13.93 -21.16
N SER A 2 25.45 13.09 -22.05
CA SER A 2 24.06 12.65 -22.08
C SER A 2 23.74 11.82 -20.85
N ASN A 3 22.85 12.31 -19.99
CA ASN A 3 22.32 11.52 -18.88
C ASN A 3 21.37 10.45 -19.43
N HIS A 4 21.90 9.25 -19.68
CA HIS A 4 21.11 8.10 -20.11
C HIS A 4 20.19 7.66 -18.96
N LYS A 5 18.89 7.95 -19.08
CA LYS A 5 17.86 7.55 -18.13
C LYS A 5 17.07 6.37 -18.69
N VAL A 6 16.95 5.30 -17.90
CA VAL A 6 16.12 4.13 -18.21
C VAL A 6 14.92 4.10 -17.26
N ILE A 7 13.73 3.83 -17.78
CA ILE A 7 12.49 3.67 -17.01
C ILE A 7 12.00 2.24 -17.26
N ALA A 8 11.74 1.49 -16.19
CA ALA A 8 11.22 0.13 -16.25
C ALA A 8 9.96 0.01 -15.38
N THR A 9 8.96 -0.70 -15.88
CA THR A 9 7.72 -1.02 -15.15
C THR A 9 7.82 -2.43 -14.61
N ILE A 10 7.59 -2.62 -13.30
CA ILE A 10 7.69 -3.93 -12.64
C ILE A 10 6.30 -4.32 -12.13
N ASP A 11 5.81 -5.48 -12.57
CA ASP A 11 4.57 -6.06 -12.08
C ASP A 11 4.76 -6.69 -10.68
N VAL A 12 4.26 -6.03 -9.64
CA VAL A 12 4.36 -6.46 -8.23
C VAL A 12 3.29 -7.47 -7.81
N SER A 13 2.36 -7.81 -8.70
CA SER A 13 1.36 -8.88 -8.46
C SER A 13 2.07 -10.23 -8.30
N ARG A 14 3.22 -10.39 -8.94
CA ARG A 14 4.03 -11.61 -8.92
C ARG A 14 5.09 -11.58 -7.82
N PRO A 15 5.39 -12.73 -7.18
CA PRO A 15 6.47 -12.83 -6.19
C PRO A 15 7.83 -12.33 -6.71
N ALA A 16 8.14 -12.61 -7.97
CA ALA A 16 9.37 -12.16 -8.62
C ALA A 16 9.46 -10.63 -8.70
N GLY A 17 8.37 -9.96 -9.07
CA GLY A 17 8.33 -8.50 -9.13
C GLY A 17 8.51 -7.85 -7.77
N ARG A 18 7.88 -8.40 -6.73
CA ARG A 18 8.09 -7.94 -5.34
C ARG A 18 9.55 -8.08 -4.90
N LYS A 19 10.21 -9.20 -5.26
CA LYS A 19 11.63 -9.41 -4.97
C LYS A 19 12.51 -8.36 -5.64
N ILE A 20 12.29 -8.08 -6.93
CA ILE A 20 13.05 -7.07 -7.68
C ILE A 20 12.87 -5.69 -7.06
N VAL A 21 11.64 -5.30 -6.74
CA VAL A 21 11.38 -3.99 -6.10
C VAL A 21 12.07 -3.88 -4.75
N LYS A 22 12.03 -4.93 -3.92
CA LYS A 22 12.72 -4.96 -2.62
C LYS A 22 14.24 -4.82 -2.75
N GLU A 23 14.85 -5.44 -3.76
CA GLU A 23 16.28 -5.29 -4.05
C GLU A 23 16.63 -3.88 -4.55
N LEU A 24 15.74 -3.24 -5.31
CA LEU A 24 15.93 -1.89 -5.85
C LEU A 24 15.69 -0.79 -4.80
N GLN A 25 14.80 -0.99 -3.83
CA GLN A 25 14.52 -0.04 -2.75
C GLN A 25 15.78 0.33 -1.95
N ASN A 26 16.71 -0.62 -1.78
CA ASN A 26 17.93 -0.41 -1.01
C ASN A 26 19.04 0.31 -1.81
N LYS A 27 18.82 0.60 -3.11
CA LYS A 27 19.84 1.21 -3.97
C LYS A 27 19.59 2.71 -4.13
N ARG A 28 20.53 3.54 -3.65
CA ARG A 28 20.50 5.02 -3.76
C ARG A 28 20.39 5.57 -5.18
N VAL A 29 20.74 4.78 -6.19
CA VAL A 29 20.73 5.17 -7.62
C VAL A 29 19.36 4.98 -8.30
N VAL A 30 18.39 4.40 -7.61
CA VAL A 30 17.08 4.06 -8.18
C VAL A 30 16.01 4.97 -7.58
N LYS A 31 15.16 5.54 -8.44
CA LYS A 31 13.94 6.25 -8.03
C LYS A 31 12.73 5.37 -8.34
N LEU A 32 12.17 4.75 -7.31
CA LEU A 32 10.92 4.01 -7.41
C LEU A 32 9.74 5.00 -7.34
N LYS A 33 8.82 4.88 -8.29
CA LYS A 33 7.54 5.57 -8.27
C LYS A 33 6.45 4.51 -8.32
N TYR A 34 5.63 4.43 -7.29
CA TYR A 34 4.39 3.69 -7.35
C TYR A 34 3.35 4.60 -8.01
N PRO A 35 2.72 4.20 -9.11
CA PRO A 35 1.56 4.92 -9.58
C PRO A 35 0.51 4.84 -8.47
N LEU A 36 0.13 6.00 -7.93
CA LEU A 36 -1.07 6.09 -7.11
C LEU A 36 -2.26 5.74 -8.02
N PRO A 37 -3.28 5.05 -7.51
CA PRO A 37 -4.54 4.89 -8.25
C PRO A 37 -5.02 6.28 -8.71
N GLU A 38 -5.48 6.40 -9.95
CA GLU A 38 -6.00 7.66 -10.49
C GLU A 38 -7.14 8.24 -9.62
N GLU A 39 -7.79 7.39 -8.83
CA GLU A 39 -8.89 7.69 -7.91
C GLU A 39 -8.48 8.34 -6.59
N THR A 40 -7.19 8.46 -6.24
CA THR A 40 -6.80 9.36 -5.13
C THR A 40 -6.74 10.81 -5.65
N SER A 41 -7.82 11.24 -6.29
CA SER A 41 -8.00 12.60 -6.78
C SER A 41 -8.49 13.47 -5.63
N GLY A 42 -7.56 14.13 -4.94
CA GLY A 42 -7.80 15.43 -4.29
C GLY A 42 -8.69 15.50 -3.05
N GLU A 43 -9.41 14.44 -2.66
CA GLU A 43 -10.13 14.42 -1.37
C GLU A 43 -9.17 14.01 -0.26
N TRP A 44 -8.86 14.97 0.61
CA TRP A 44 -8.23 14.68 1.89
C TRP A 44 -9.25 13.89 2.72
N HIS A 45 -9.13 12.57 2.71
CA HIS A 45 -9.88 11.73 3.63
C HIS A 45 -9.39 12.00 5.05
N ASP A 46 -10.33 12.17 5.98
CA ASP A 46 -9.99 12.29 7.38
C ASP A 46 -9.37 10.98 7.89
N TRP A 47 -8.44 11.07 8.84
CA TRP A 47 -7.75 9.88 9.36
C TRP A 47 -8.72 8.87 9.96
N GLU A 48 -9.80 9.35 10.57
CA GLU A 48 -10.88 8.54 11.11
C GLU A 48 -11.64 7.80 9.99
N GLU A 49 -11.95 8.48 8.88
CA GLU A 49 -12.61 7.87 7.72
C GLU A 49 -11.76 6.75 7.09
N VAL A 50 -10.45 6.97 6.97
CA VAL A 50 -9.51 5.96 6.45
C VAL A 50 -9.40 4.78 7.39
N TYR A 51 -9.37 5.04 8.70
CA TYR A 51 -9.32 4.00 9.72
C TYR A 51 -10.57 3.11 9.67
N GLU A 52 -11.76 3.70 9.68
CA GLU A 52 -13.02 2.94 9.63
C GLU A 52 -13.15 2.10 8.35
N LYS A 53 -12.84 2.68 7.18
CA LYS A 53 -12.80 1.93 5.91
C LYS A 53 -11.79 0.78 5.94
N GLY A 54 -10.65 0.97 6.61
CA GLY A 54 -9.64 -0.05 6.79
C GLY A 54 -10.13 -1.21 7.66
N VAL A 55 -10.78 -0.89 8.79
CA VAL A 55 -11.37 -1.87 9.70
C VAL A 55 -12.50 -2.66 9.04
N ASP A 56 -13.37 -2.00 8.27
CA ASP A 56 -14.44 -2.67 7.53
C ASP A 56 -13.87 -3.66 6.51
N LYS A 57 -12.89 -3.23 5.70
CA LYS A 57 -12.24 -4.09 4.70
C LYS A 57 -11.56 -5.31 5.32
N LEU A 58 -10.90 -5.11 6.46
CA LEU A 58 -10.22 -6.19 7.17
C LEU A 58 -11.25 -7.15 7.81
N SER A 59 -12.37 -6.64 8.30
CA SER A 59 -13.46 -7.45 8.85
C SER A 59 -14.10 -8.33 7.77
N GLU A 60 -14.30 -7.80 6.56
CA GLU A 60 -14.75 -8.58 5.39
C GLU A 60 -13.75 -9.69 5.02
N LEU A 61 -12.45 -9.39 4.99
CA LEU A 61 -11.41 -10.37 4.65
C LEU A 61 -11.29 -11.49 5.68
N CYS A 62 -11.54 -11.18 6.94
CA CYS A 62 -11.48 -12.12 8.05
C CYS A 62 -12.83 -12.78 8.36
N ASP A 63 -13.91 -12.41 7.66
CA ASP A 63 -15.30 -12.81 7.94
C ASP A 63 -15.64 -12.72 9.44
N THR A 64 -15.11 -11.69 10.09
CA THR A 64 -15.16 -11.49 11.54
C THR A 64 -15.14 -9.99 11.81
N ASP A 65 -16.09 -9.50 12.62
CA ASP A 65 -16.09 -8.09 13.04
C ASP A 65 -14.89 -7.82 13.96
N LEU A 66 -13.92 -7.07 13.45
CA LEU A 66 -12.71 -6.73 14.18
C LEU A 66 -12.97 -5.74 15.32
N ARG A 67 -14.04 -4.93 15.24
CA ARG A 67 -14.43 -4.02 16.33
C ARG A 67 -14.97 -4.84 17.51
N GLU A 68 -15.82 -5.83 17.24
CA GLU A 68 -16.31 -6.75 18.28
C GLU A 68 -15.16 -7.56 18.90
N LEU A 69 -14.22 -8.01 18.08
CA LEU A 69 -13.03 -8.73 18.53
C LEU A 69 -12.15 -7.85 19.44
N ALA A 70 -11.89 -6.60 19.05
CA ALA A 70 -11.10 -5.66 19.85
C ALA A 70 -11.77 -5.35 21.20
N ALA A 71 -13.09 -5.13 21.20
CA ALA A 71 -13.88 -4.91 22.42
C ALA A 71 -13.82 -6.12 23.37
N LYS A 72 -13.92 -7.34 22.83
CA LYS A 72 -13.83 -8.59 23.61
C LYS A 72 -12.46 -8.77 24.28
N HIS A 73 -11.40 -8.23 23.68
CA HIS A 73 -10.04 -8.34 24.17
C HIS A 73 -9.54 -7.10 24.92
N ASN A 74 -10.41 -6.11 25.19
CA ASN A 74 -10.06 -4.82 25.82
C ASN A 74 -8.89 -4.11 25.12
N ILE A 75 -8.86 -4.17 23.79
CA ILE A 75 -7.89 -3.46 22.97
C ILE A 75 -8.54 -2.13 22.58
N ASN A 76 -8.11 -1.04 23.24
CA ASN A 76 -8.45 0.34 22.91
C ASN A 76 -7.38 0.97 22.03
#